data_AF-A0A7C5RPV8-F1
#
_entry.id   AF-A0A7C5RPV8-F1
#
_cell.length_a   1.000
_cell.length_b   1.000
_cell.length_c   1.000
_cell.angle_alpha   90.00
_cell.angle_beta   90.00
_cell.angle_gamma   90.00
#
_symmetry.space_group_name_H-M   'P 1'
#
loop_
_entity.id
_entity.type
_entity.pdbx_description
1 polymer ?
#
loop_
_entity_poly.entity_id
_entity_poly.type
_entity_poly.pdbx_seq_one_letter_code
_entity_poly.pdbx_strand_id
1 'polypeptide(L)' 'MVRLRPQLFVRLAVKALGILGLIISIQMIQALFSLEMGVMTVFPYITLVVFAALLVASILAILA' A
#
# COMPACT_ATOMS: atom_id res chain seq x y z
N MET A 1 -4.11 34.73 11.91
CA MET A 1 -3.18 33.60 12.11
C MET A 1 -3.98 32.31 12.08
N VAL A 2 -3.94 31.58 10.96
CA VAL A 2 -4.62 30.29 10.81
C VAL A 2 -3.93 29.31 11.76
N ARG A 3 -4.56 29.02 12.91
CA ARG A 3 -4.12 27.94 13.79
C ARG A 3 -4.45 26.62 13.10
N LEU A 4 -3.60 26.22 12.15
CA LEU A 4 -3.67 24.89 11.55
C LEU A 4 -3.48 23.91 12.71
N ARG A 5 -4.57 23.22 13.06
CA ARG A 5 -4.54 22.23 14.13
C ARG A 5 -3.50 21.19 13.76
N PRO A 6 -2.54 20.85 14.62
CA PRO A 6 -1.51 19.85 14.33
C PRO A 6 -2.12 18.50 13.90
N GLN A 7 -3.35 18.20 14.34
CA GLN A 7 -4.16 17.08 13.85
C GLN A 7 -4.38 17.05 12.32
N LEU A 8 -4.50 18.19 11.65
CA LEU A 8 -4.72 18.25 10.20
C LEU A 8 -3.46 17.81 9.44
N PHE A 9 -2.27 18.19 9.92
CA PHE A 9 -1.00 17.76 9.32
C PHE A 9 -0.78 16.26 9.48
N VAL A 10 -1.08 15.72 10.65
CA VAL A 10 -0.98 14.26 10.89
C VAL A 10 -1.93 13.51 9.97
N ARG A 11 -3.18 13.97 9.81
CA ARG A 11 -4.15 13.35 8.88
C ARG A 11 -3.69 13.40 7.43
N LEU A 12 -3.15 14.54 6.99
CA LEU A 12 -2.60 14.67 5.64
C LEU A 12 -1.40 13.75 5.41
N ALA A 13 -0.51 13.62 6.39
CA ALA A 13 0.62 12.71 6.32
C ALA A 13 0.18 11.25 6.23
N VAL A 14 -0.81 10.84 7.02
CA VAL A 14 -1.37 9.47 6.99
C VAL A 14 -2.02 9.17 5.63
N LYS A 15 -2.78 10.12 5.07
CA LYS A 15 -3.37 9.99 3.73
C LYS A 15 -2.29 9.87 2.65
N ALA A 16 -1.24 10.69 2.72
CA ALA A 16 -0.13 10.65 1.77
C ALA A 16 0.63 9.31 1.84
N LEU A 17 0.86 8.79 3.05
CA LEU A 17 1.44 7.46 3.26
C LEU A 17 0.56 6.35 2.68
N GLY A 18 -0.76 6.43 2.84
CA GLY A 18 -1.70 5.50 2.22
C GLY A 18 -1.63 5.53 0.68
N ILE A 19 -1.52 6.71 0.07
CA ILE A 19 -1.35 6.84 -1.40
C ILE A 19 -0.03 6.19 -1.86
N LEU A 20 1.08 6.44 -1.15
CA LEU A 20 2.36 5.82 -1.45
C LEU A 20 2.31 4.30 -1.32
N GLY A 21 1.64 3.79 -0.28
CA GLY A 21 1.41 2.36 -0.09
C GLY A 21 0.63 1.72 -1.24
N LEU A 22 -0.38 2.40 -1.78
CA LEU A 22 -1.11 1.95 -2.97
C LEU A 22 -0.21 1.88 -4.21
N ILE A 23 0.63 2.89 -4.44
CA ILE A 23 1.55 2.91 -5.60
C ILE A 23 2.51 1.73 -5.55
N ILE A 24 3.12 1.47 -4.39
CA ILE A 24 4.05 0.35 -4.18
C ILE A 24 3.31 -0.98 -4.41
N SER A 25 2.09 -1.09 -3.87
CA SER A 25 1.25 -2.28 -4.05
C SER A 25 0.99 -2.56 -5.54
N ILE A 26 0.64 -1.54 -6.33
CA ILE A 26 0.42 -1.68 -7.78
C ILE A 26 1.71 -2.12 -8.50
N GLN A 27 2.88 -1.59 -8.13
CA GLN A 27 4.16 -2.01 -8.71
C GLN A 27 4.49 -3.47 -8.39
N MET A 28 4.18 -3.95 -7.17
CA MET A 28 4.35 -5.36 -6.82
C MET A 28 3.48 -6.28 -7.69
N ILE A 29 2.26 -5.87 -8.03
CA ILE A 29 1.41 -6.62 -8.96
C ILE A 29 2.07 -6.75 -10.34
N GLN A 30 2.61 -5.65 -10.87
CA GLN A 30 3.30 -5.68 -12.17
C GLN A 30 4.53 -6.59 -12.13
N ALA A 31 5.30 -6.55 -11.04
CA ALA A 31 6.43 -7.45 -10.84
C ALA A 31 6.00 -8.92 -10.76
N LEU A 32 4.90 -9.22 -10.06
CA LEU A 32 4.34 -10.57 -9.96
C LEU A 32 3.84 -11.11 -11.31
N PHE A 33 3.23 -10.27 -12.15
CA PHE A 33 2.83 -10.67 -13.51
C PHE A 33 4.01 -10.84 -14.47
N SER A 34 5.15 -10.20 -14.19
CA SER A 34 6.38 -10.35 -14.99
C SER A 34 7.21 -11.57 -14.63
N LEU A 35 6.96 -12.18 -13.45
CA LEU A 35 7.60 -13.43 -13.05
C LEU A 35 7.02 -14.57 -13.88
N GLU A 36 7.86 -15.22 -14.69
CA GLU A 36 7.49 -16.39 -15.47
C GLU A 36 6.82 -17.44 -14.57
N MET A 37 5.69 -17.98 -15.05
CA MET A 37 4.86 -19.02 -14.41
C MET A 37 5.64 -20.32 -14.02
N GLY A 38 6.94 -20.39 -14.31
CA GLY A 38 7.82 -21.50 -13.94
C GLY A 38 8.33 -21.51 -12.49
N VAL A 39 8.21 -20.41 -11.73
CA VAL A 39 8.70 -20.30 -10.33
C VAL A 39 7.56 -20.43 -9.29
N MET A 40 6.52 -21.22 -9.60
CA MET A 40 5.36 -21.44 -8.72
C MET A 40 5.64 -22.37 -7.53
N THR A 41 6.56 -21.99 -6.65
CA THR A 41 6.75 -22.64 -5.35
C THR A 41 6.43 -21.62 -4.25
N VAL A 42 5.38 -21.85 -3.44
CA VAL A 42 4.96 -21.22 -2.15
C VAL A 42 5.12 -19.69 -1.96
N PHE A 43 6.29 -19.14 -2.29
CA PHE A 43 6.66 -17.73 -2.36
C PHE A 43 5.59 -16.80 -2.95
N PRO A 44 4.94 -17.07 -4.11
CA PRO A 44 3.92 -16.16 -4.64
C PRO A 44 2.67 -16.04 -3.75
N TYR A 45 2.31 -17.08 -2.99
CA TYR A 45 1.14 -17.05 -2.11
C TYR A 45 1.36 -16.13 -0.89
N ILE A 46 2.55 -16.21 -0.27
CA ILE A 46 2.90 -15.33 0.86
C ILE A 46 2.96 -13.88 0.37
N THR A 47 3.57 -13.62 -0.78
CA THR A 47 3.64 -12.29 -1.38
C THR A 47 2.25 -11.73 -1.69
N LEU A 48 1.32 -12.55 -2.17
CA LEU A 48 -0.08 -12.17 -2.40
C LEU A 48 -0.80 -11.78 -1.10
N VAL A 49 -0.62 -12.55 -0.03
CA VAL A 49 -1.25 -12.27 1.27
C VAL A 49 -0.71 -10.97 1.88
N VAL A 50 0.62 -10.77 1.85
CA VAL A 50 1.26 -9.54 2.33
C VAL A 50 0.80 -8.34 1.50
N PHE A 51 0.73 -8.50 0.18
CA PHE A 51 0.18 -7.47 -0.72
C PHE A 51 -1.26 -7.10 -0.37
N ALA A 52 -2.15 -8.09 -0.19
CA ALA A 52 -3.54 -7.84 0.15
C ALA A 52 -3.67 -7.08 1.48
N ALA A 53 -2.87 -7.43 2.48
CA ALA A 53 -2.83 -6.71 3.75
C ALA A 53 -2.33 -5.27 3.59
N LEU A 54 -1.29 -5.03 2.79
CA LEU A 54 -0.77 -3.69 2.50
C LEU A 54 -1.79 -2.83 1.75
N LEU A 55 -2.52 -3.41 0.80
CA LEU A 55 -3.55 -2.70 0.05
C LEU A 55 -4.71 -2.27 0.96
N VAL A 56 -5.18 -3.17 1.83
CA VAL A 56 -6.22 -2.85 2.82
C VAL A 56 -5.75 -1.78 3.80
N ALA A 57 -4.52 -1.90 4.33
CA ALA A 57 -3.95 -0.90 5.23
C ALA A 57 -3.83 0.48 4.56
N SER A 58 -3.45 0.51 3.29
CA SER A 58 -3.32 1.74 2.51
C SER A 58 -4.68 2.42 2.28
N ILE A 59 -5.72 1.63 1.96
CA ILE A 59 -7.10 2.13 1.82
C ILE A 59 -7.61 2.69 3.16
N LEU A 60 -7.40 1.96 4.26
CA LEU A 60 -7.79 2.41 5.60
C LEU A 60 -7.08 3.71 5.99
N ALA A 61 -5.79 3.85 5.67
CA ALA A 61 -5.02 5.07 5.92
C ALA A 61 -5.55 6.28 5.12
N ILE A 62 -6.05 6.06 3.90
CA ILE A 62 -6.68 7.13 3.10
C ILE A 62 -8.04 7.52 3.65
N LEU A 63 -8.83 6.55 4.12
CA LEU A 63 -10.19 6.77 4.65
C LEU A 63 -10.19 7.45 6.04
N ALA A 64 -9.17 7.21 6.87
CA ALA A 64 -8.98 7.86 8.17
C ALA A 64 -8.75 9.39 8.08
#